data_AF-A0A7W3NU14-F1
#
_entry.id   AF-A0A7W3NU14-F1
#
_cell.length_a   1.000
_cell.length_b   1.000
_cell.length_c   1.000
_cell.angle_alpha   90.00
_cell.angle_beta   90.00
_cell.angle_gamma   90.00
#
_symmetry.space_group_name_H-M   'P 1'
#
loop_
_entity.id
_entity.type
_entity.pdbx_description
1 polymer ?
#
loop_
_entity_poly.entity_id
_entity_poly.type
_entity_poly.pdbx_seq_one_letter_code
_entity_poly.pdbx_strand_id
1 'polypeptide(L)'
;MREYVVEHLHDEAAVLVVDETGDVKKGTHTVAVQRQYTGTAGRIENSQIAVFLVCAGERGHAAPDQELYIPRPWTCDPAAGLRDSARAPSSRPSRSRTAR
;
A
#
# COMPACT_ATOMS: atom_id res chain seq x y z
N MET A 1 8.86 14.68 -4.92
CA MET A 1 8.16 14.43 -3.64
C MET A 1 9.11 14.01 -2.53
N ARG A 2 9.84 12.89 -2.65
CA ARG A 2 10.80 12.46 -1.60
C ARG A 2 11.83 13.53 -1.24
N GLU A 3 12.42 14.16 -2.25
CA GLU A 3 13.39 15.25 -2.10
C GLU A 3 12.80 16.44 -1.32
N TYR A 4 11.55 16.84 -1.62
CA TYR A 4 10.84 17.87 -0.88
C TYR A 4 10.68 17.53 0.61
N VAL A 5 10.40 16.26 0.95
CA VAL A 5 10.29 15.82 2.35
C VAL A 5 11.63 15.93 3.07
N VAL A 6 12.72 15.53 2.41
CA VAL A 6 14.07 15.65 2.97
C VAL A 6 14.47 17.12 3.16
N GLU A 7 14.11 18.00 2.24
CA GLU A 7 14.50 19.41 2.33
C GLU A 7 13.64 20.24 3.29
N HIS A 8 12.33 19.95 3.38
CA HIS A 8 11.37 20.84 4.06
C HIS A 8 10.79 20.27 5.35
N LEU A 9 10.79 18.94 5.50
CA LEU A 9 10.20 18.23 6.64
C LEU A 9 11.24 17.48 7.48
N HIS A 10 12.54 17.61 7.16
CA HIS A 10 13.61 17.06 8.00
C HIS A 10 13.67 17.81 9.33
N ASP A 11 13.49 17.05 10.40
CA ASP A 11 13.53 17.48 11.80
C ASP A 11 14.02 16.29 12.61
N GLU A 12 14.84 16.53 13.64
CA GLU A 12 15.34 15.45 14.52
C GLU A 12 14.19 14.75 15.26
N ALA A 13 13.07 15.44 15.47
CA ALA A 13 11.88 14.89 16.09
C ALA A 13 10.90 14.24 15.08
N ALA A 14 11.21 14.25 13.78
CA ALA A 14 10.31 13.67 12.79
C ALA A 14 10.18 12.15 12.96
N VAL A 15 8.95 11.65 12.82
CA VAL A 15 8.63 10.22 12.89
C VAL A 15 8.23 9.68 11.53
N LEU A 16 8.65 8.44 11.26
CA LEU A 16 8.19 7.68 10.11
C LEU A 16 7.07 6.74 10.54
N VAL A 17 5.89 6.93 9.95
CA VAL A 17 4.70 6.10 10.16
C VAL A 17 4.48 5.23 8.94
N VAL A 18 4.22 3.95 9.16
CA VAL A 18 3.73 3.04 8.14
C VAL A 18 2.25 2.80 8.40
N ASP A 19 1.43 3.06 7.40
CA ASP A 19 -0.03 2.91 7.49
C ASP A 19 -0.57 2.26 6.21
N GLU A 20 -1.58 1.41 6.34
CA GLU A 20 -2.28 0.84 5.20
C GLU A 20 -3.69 1.40 5.04
N THR A 21 -4.09 1.65 3.78
CA THR A 21 -5.46 2.01 3.42
C THR A 21 -6.01 1.01 2.42
N GLY A 22 -7.20 0.48 2.69
CA GLY A 22 -7.88 -0.45 1.79
C GLY A 22 -9.04 0.21 1.04
N ASP A 23 -9.01 0.13 -0.27
CA ASP A 23 -10.07 0.59 -1.17
C ASP A 23 -10.93 -0.60 -1.60
N VAL A 24 -12.21 -0.60 -1.19
CA VAL A 24 -13.16 -1.69 -1.49
C VAL A 24 -13.56 -1.62 -2.96
N LYS A 25 -13.36 -2.72 -3.68
CA LYS A 25 -13.64 -2.83 -5.12
C LYS A 25 -14.78 -3.79 -5.41
N LYS A 26 -15.47 -3.53 -6.52
CA LYS A 26 -16.40 -4.49 -7.14
C LYS A 26 -15.66 -5.23 -8.27
N GLY A 27 -15.80 -6.55 -8.31
CA GLY A 27 -15.14 -7.41 -9.31
C GLY A 27 -13.66 -7.67 -9.04
N THR A 28 -12.97 -8.23 -10.04
CA THR A 28 -11.59 -8.73 -9.93
C THR A 28 -10.60 -8.04 -10.89
N HIS A 29 -11.02 -6.97 -11.57
CA HIS A 29 -10.25 -6.31 -12.65
C HIS A 29 -9.28 -5.24 -12.13
N THR A 30 -9.09 -5.12 -10.81
CA THR A 30 -8.15 -4.18 -10.21
C THR A 30 -6.92 -4.95 -9.76
N VAL A 31 -5.71 -4.46 -10.06
CA VAL A 31 -4.48 -5.15 -9.62
C VAL A 31 -4.45 -5.31 -8.11
N ALA A 32 -4.03 -6.49 -7.65
CA ALA A 32 -3.90 -6.84 -6.24
C ALA A 32 -5.21 -6.79 -5.45
N VAL A 33 -6.36 -6.79 -6.13
CA VAL A 33 -7.65 -6.92 -5.45
C VAL A 33 -7.86 -8.36 -5.00
N GLN A 34 -8.23 -8.53 -3.73
CA GLN A 34 -8.64 -9.80 -3.17
C GLN A 34 -9.50 -9.55 -1.93
N ARG A 35 -10.20 -10.58 -1.45
CA ARG A 35 -10.71 -10.60 -0.08
C ARG A 35 -9.57 -10.56 0.93
N GLN A 36 -9.43 -9.44 1.63
CA GLN A 36 -8.43 -9.21 2.67
C GLN A 36 -8.99 -8.25 3.73
N TYR A 37 -8.44 -8.27 4.94
CA TYR A 37 -8.85 -7.33 5.97
C TYR A 37 -8.40 -5.92 5.59
N THR A 38 -9.30 -4.95 5.71
CA THR A 38 -8.99 -3.53 5.54
C THR A 38 -9.43 -2.78 6.79
N GLY A 39 -8.54 -1.98 7.37
CA GLY A 39 -8.86 -1.10 8.49
C GLY A 39 -10.01 -0.16 8.17
N THR A 40 -10.06 0.35 6.93
CA THR A 40 -11.10 1.28 6.46
C THR A 40 -12.51 0.70 6.54
N ALA A 41 -12.69 -0.61 6.29
CA ALA A 41 -14.00 -1.26 6.41
C ALA A 41 -14.21 -2.00 7.73
N GLY A 42 -13.16 -2.18 8.54
CA GLY A 42 -13.19 -2.94 9.79
C GLY A 42 -13.48 -4.45 9.62
N ARG A 43 -13.33 -4.99 8.41
CA ARG A 43 -13.65 -6.38 8.07
C ARG A 43 -12.92 -6.85 6.82
N ILE A 44 -13.04 -8.15 6.54
CA ILE A 44 -12.56 -8.74 5.29
C ILE A 44 -13.50 -8.39 4.15
N GLU A 45 -12.99 -7.63 3.18
CA GLU A 45 -13.71 -7.24 1.97
C GLU A 45 -12.84 -7.44 0.74
N ASN A 46 -13.47 -7.47 -0.43
CA ASN A 46 -12.74 -7.42 -1.69
C ASN A 46 -12.12 -6.03 -1.87
N SER A 47 -10.84 -5.90 -1.55
CA SER A 47 -10.17 -4.61 -1.45
C SER A 47 -8.80 -4.64 -2.09
N GLN A 48 -8.37 -3.50 -2.61
CA GLN A 48 -6.98 -3.22 -2.96
C GLN A 48 -6.35 -2.47 -1.79
N ILE A 49 -5.16 -2.89 -1.33
CA ILE A 49 -4.48 -2.24 -0.20
C ILE A 49 -3.26 -1.49 -0.71
N ALA A 50 -3.19 -0.21 -0.37
CA ALA A 50 -1.99 0.61 -0.49
C ALA A 50 -1.34 0.78 0.88
N VAL A 51 -0.02 0.66 0.94
CA VAL A 51 0.80 0.89 2.13
C VAL A 51 1.58 2.19 1.90
N PHE A 52 1.50 3.10 2.86
CA PHE A 52 2.11 4.42 2.81
C PHE A 52 3.23 4.51 3.82
N LEU A 53 4.33 5.17 3.43
CA LEU A 53 5.32 5.68 4.36
C LEU A 53 5.06 7.18 4.52
N VAL A 54 4.75 7.60 5.74
CA VAL A 54 4.47 9.00 6.09
C VAL A 54 5.56 9.53 7.01
N CYS A 55 6.15 10.67 6.65
CA CYS A 55 6.97 11.47 7.54
C CYS A 55 6.09 12.52 8.19
N ALA A 56 6.11 12.61 9.52
CA ALA A 56 5.38 13.61 10.29
C ALA A 56 6.31 14.27 11.32
N GLY A 57 6.27 15.59 11.41
CA GLY A 57 7.02 16.39 12.38
C GLY A 57 6.34 17.74 12.62
N GLU A 58 6.98 18.64 13.35
CA GLU A 58 6.38 19.93 13.71
C GLU A 58 6.03 20.79 12.47
N ARG A 59 6.78 20.60 11.39
CA ARG A 59 6.61 21.34 10.12
C ARG A 59 5.50 20.79 9.22
N GLY A 60 4.84 19.70 9.64
CA GLY A 60 3.76 19.06 8.91
C GLY A 60 4.02 17.59 8.61
N HIS A 61 3.30 17.06 7.62
CA HIS A 61 3.38 15.66 7.24
C HIS A 61 3.32 15.48 5.73
N ALA A 62 3.97 14.43 5.22
CA ALA A 62 3.95 14.04 3.81
C ALA A 62 4.15 12.52 3.66
N ALA A 63 3.61 11.94 2.59
CA ALA A 63 3.70 10.51 2.28
C ALA A 63 4.72 10.20 1.16
N PRO A 64 6.05 10.29 1.40
CA PRO A 64 7.08 10.19 0.36
C PRO A 64 7.07 8.87 -0.43
N ASP A 65 6.45 7.82 0.11
CA ASP A 65 6.38 6.52 -0.54
C ASP A 65 5.01 5.89 -0.41
N GLN A 66 4.62 5.14 -1.43
CA GLN A 66 3.42 4.33 -1.46
C GLN A 66 3.66 3.11 -2.34
N GLU A 67 3.30 1.92 -1.83
CA GLU A 67 3.31 0.68 -2.60
C GLU A 67 1.98 -0.06 -2.46
N LEU A 68 1.65 -0.90 -3.45
CA LEU A 68 0.52 -1.82 -3.34
C LEU A 68 0.95 -3.08 -2.60
N TYR A 69 0.15 -3.52 -1.63
CA TYR A 69 0.29 -4.86 -1.07
C TYR A 69 -0.17 -5.88 -2.11
N ILE A 70 0.74 -6.75 -2.56
CA ILE A 70 0.45 -7.80 -3.55
C ILE A 70 0.19 -9.13 -2.82
N PRO A 71 -1.06 -9.65 -2.82
CA PRO A 71 -1.35 -10.90 -2.14
C PRO A 71 -0.64 -12.09 -2.78
N ARG A 72 -0.32 -13.12 -1.99
CA ARG A 72 0.39 -14.32 -2.47
C ARG A 72 -0.18 -14.97 -3.74
N PRO A 73 -1.51 -15.10 -3.91
CA PRO A 73 -2.05 -15.65 -5.16
C PRO A 73 -1.64 -14.85 -6.40
N TRP A 74 -1.51 -13.52 -6.28
CA TRP A 74 -1.12 -12.65 -7.39
C TRP A 74 0.35 -12.79 -7.80
N THR A 75 1.22 -13.30 -6.92
CA THR A 75 2.65 -13.54 -7.23
C THR A 75 2.96 -14.98 -7.58
N CYS A 76 2.19 -15.94 -7.05
CA CYS A 76 2.43 -17.37 -7.26
C CYS A 76 1.59 -17.99 -8.38
N ASP A 77 0.49 -17.35 -8.79
CA ASP A 77 -0.38 -17.80 -9.88
C ASP A 77 -0.55 -16.68 -10.92
N PRO A 78 0.08 -16.80 -12.11
CA PRO A 78 -0.08 -15.84 -13.20
C PRO A 78 -1.54 -15.65 -13.63
N ALA A 79 -2.38 -16.69 -13.50
CA ALA A 79 -3.79 -16.63 -13.85
C ALA A 79 -4.63 -15.89 -12.80
N ALA A 80 -4.13 -15.73 -11.57
CA ALA A 80 -4.76 -14.93 -10.54
C ALA A 80 -4.49 -13.43 -10.74
N GLY A 81 -3.31 -13.08 -11.27
CA GLY A 81 -2.90 -11.68 -11.47
C GLY A 81 -3.28 -11.05 -12.82
N LEU A 82 -3.70 -11.85 -13.81
CA LEU A 82 -3.86 -11.40 -15.20
C LEU A 82 -5.32 -11.24 -15.67
N ARG A 83 -6.32 -11.68 -14.89
CA ARG A 83 -7.72 -11.61 -15.32
C ARG A 83 -8.21 -10.15 -15.30
N ASP A 84 -8.02 -9.48 -16.44
CA ASP A 84 -8.57 -8.17 -16.82
C ASP A 84 -8.02 -6.95 -16.07
N SER A 85 -6.85 -7.08 -15.44
CA SER A 85 -6.31 -6.01 -14.60
C SER A 85 -5.63 -4.89 -15.39
N ALA A 86 -6.09 -3.64 -15.26
CA ALA A 86 -5.39 -2.47 -15.78
C ALA A 86 -4.01 -2.33 -15.13
N ARG A 87 -2.97 -2.05 -15.94
CA ARG A 87 -1.55 -2.04 -15.56
C ARG A 87 -1.32 -1.29 -14.23
N ALA A 88 -0.72 -1.96 -13.25
CA ALA A 88 -0.30 -1.31 -12.01
C ALA A 88 0.81 -0.27 -12.26
N PRO A 89 0.88 0.81 -11.46
CA PRO A 89 2.11 1.58 -11.31
C PRO A 89 3.21 0.63 -10.81
N SER A 90 4.47 0.90 -11.16
CA SER A 90 5.61 0.06 -10.77
C SER A 90 5.60 -0.22 -9.26
N SER A 91 5.29 -1.45 -8.88
CA SER A 91 5.33 -1.92 -7.48
C SER A 91 6.53 -2.83 -7.28
N ARG A 92 7.24 -2.68 -6.16
CA ARG A 92 8.17 -3.70 -5.68
C ARG A 92 7.37 -4.72 -4.87
N PRO A 93 7.73 -6.02 -4.91
CA PRO A 93 7.09 -7.01 -4.06
C PRO A 93 7.43 -6.72 -2.60
N SER A 94 6.42 -6.37 -1.80
CA SER A 94 6.59 -6.24 -0.35
C SER A 94 6.79 -7.63 0.27
N ARG A 95 7.85 -7.78 1.08
CA ARG A 95 8.12 -9.00 1.83
C ARG A 95 7.31 -8.94 3.13
N SER A 96 6.22 -9.69 3.23
CA SER A 96 5.51 -9.85 4.49
C SER A 96 6.37 -10.67 5.47
N ARG A 97 6.66 -10.10 6.64
CA ARG A 97 7.20 -10.84 7.77
C ARG A 97 6.00 -11.38 8.54
N THR A 98 5.82 -12.70 8.52
CA THR A 98 4.79 -13.36 9.33
C THR A 98 5.15 -13.14 10.81
N ALA A 99 4.42 -12.27 11.51
CA ALA A 99 4.43 -12.26 12.96
C ALA A 99 3.73 -13.55 13.42
N ARG A 100 4.43 -14.29 14.28
CA ARG A 100 4.01 -15.57 14.84
C ARG A 100 3.15 -15.35 16.08
#